data_AF-A0A7C1B8X9-F1
#
_entry.id   AF-A0A7C1B8X9-F1
#
_cell.length_a   1.000
_cell.length_b   1.000
_cell.length_c   1.000
_cell.angle_alpha   90.00
_cell.angle_beta   90.00
_cell.angle_gamma   90.00
#
_symmetry.space_group_name_H-M   'P 1'
#
loop_
_entity.id
_entity.type
_entity.pdbx_description
1 polymer ?
#
loop_
_entity_poly.entity_id
_entity_poly.type
_entity_poly.pdbx_seq_one_letter_code
_entity_poly.pdbx_strand_id
1 'polypeptide(L)' 'MVNYWLCVTDRANWQVIRDKLVWGVSDRYKSVIEQVRVGDVLVFYVKPKRICGIFEVAS' A
#
# COMPACT_ATOMS: atom_id res chain seq x y z
N MET A 1 4.94 17.53 11.70
CA MET A 1 4.44 17.52 10.31
C MET A 1 3.93 16.11 10.05
N VAL A 2 2.76 15.95 9.44
CA VAL A 2 2.16 14.64 9.16
C VAL A 2 2.79 14.09 7.88
N ASN A 3 3.30 12.86 7.91
CA ASN A 3 3.83 12.20 6.72
C ASN A 3 2.78 11.30 6.09
N TYR A 4 2.94 11.08 4.78
CA TYR A 4 2.10 10.19 3.98
C TYR A 4 2.94 9.07 3.40
N TRP A 5 2.55 7.82 3.64
CA TRP A 5 3.29 6.62 3.25
C TRP A 5 2.49 5.78 2.27
N LEU A 6 3.08 5.45 1.11
CA LEU A 6 2.46 4.54 0.14
C LEU A 6 2.80 3.08 0.47
N CYS A 7 1.84 2.34 0.98
CA CYS A 7 1.97 0.93 1.36
C CYS A 7 1.49 0.04 0.21
N VAL A 8 2.40 -0.75 -0.36
CA VAL A 8 2.08 -1.66 -1.48
C VAL A 8 1.83 -3.07 -0.95
N THR A 9 0.63 -3.60 -1.19
CA THR A 9 0.21 -4.93 -0.70
C THR A 9 -0.60 -5.68 -1.76
N ASP A 10 -0.90 -6.96 -1.56
CA ASP A 10 -1.78 -7.74 -2.44
C ASP A 10 -3.18 -7.94 -1.84
N ARG A 11 -4.09 -8.60 -2.58
CA ARG A 11 -5.47 -8.81 -2.14
C ARG A 11 -5.58 -9.66 -0.87
N ALA A 12 -4.74 -10.67 -0.71
CA ALA A 12 -4.80 -11.56 0.46
C ALA A 12 -4.34 -10.81 1.71
N ASN A 13 -3.20 -10.12 1.61
CA ASN A 13 -2.68 -9.29 2.68
C ASN A 13 -3.59 -8.10 2.99
N TRP A 14 -4.24 -7.51 1.98
CA TRP A 14 -5.21 -6.42 2.18
C TRP A 14 -6.38 -6.83 3.08
N GLN A 15 -6.90 -8.06 2.90
CA GLN A 15 -7.97 -8.57 3.75
C GLN A 15 -7.50 -8.65 5.22
N VAL A 16 -6.30 -9.19 5.45
CA VAL A 16 -5.70 -9.27 6.79
C VAL A 16 -5.50 -7.89 7.41
N ILE A 17 -4.97 -6.92 6.65
CA ILE A 17 -4.72 -5.55 7.12
C ILE A 17 -6.02 -4.89 7.56
N ARG A 18 -7.08 -5.00 6.76
CA ARG A 18 -8.38 -4.40 7.06
C ARG A 18 -9.04 -5.05 8.28
N ASP A 19 -8.97 -6.37 8.37
CA ASP A 19 -9.68 -7.12 9.41
C ASP A 19 -8.93 -7.09 10.76
N LYS A 20 -7.59 -7.01 10.75
CA LYS A 20 -6.75 -7.00 11.96
C LYS A 20 -6.17 -5.64 12.32
N LEU A 21 -6.25 -4.65 11.43
CA LEU A 21 -5.62 -3.32 11.58
C LEU A 21 -4.12 -3.37 11.83
N VAL A 22 -3.44 -4.36 11.23
CA VAL A 22 -1.99 -4.54 11.35
C VAL A 22 -1.35 -4.39 9.97
N TRP A 23 -0.28 -3.58 9.90
CA TRP A 23 0.59 -3.47 8.74
C TRP A 23 2.00 -3.94 9.09
N GLY A 24 2.53 -4.85 8.27
CA GLY A 24 3.86 -5.41 8.42
C GLY A 24 4.65 -5.29 7.11
N VAL A 25 5.97 -5.22 7.24
CA VAL A 25 6.88 -5.18 6.10
C VAL A 25 7.93 -6.27 6.24
N SER A 26 8.56 -6.67 5.13
CA SER A 26 9.72 -7.56 5.19
C SER A 26 10.94 -6.83 5.75
N ASP A 27 11.95 -7.57 6.22
CA ASP A 27 13.17 -7.02 6.82
C ASP A 27 13.88 -5.98 5.94
N ARG A 28 13.76 -6.13 4.61
CA ARG A 28 14.28 -5.16 3.63
C ARG A 28 13.76 -3.73 3.85
N TYR A 29 12.56 -3.57 4.37
CA TYR A 29 11.91 -2.28 4.60
C TYR A 29 11.82 -1.91 6.09
N LYS A 30 12.52 -2.65 6.96
CA LYS A 30 12.52 -2.41 8.41
C LYS A 30 12.91 -0.98 8.77
N SER A 31 13.99 -0.46 8.16
CA SER A 31 14.44 0.92 8.40
C SER A 31 13.44 1.98 7.93
N VAL A 32 12.55 1.64 6.99
CA VAL A 32 11.51 2.56 6.49
C VAL A 32 10.31 2.56 7.45
N ILE A 33 9.84 1.39 7.88
CA ILE A 33 8.71 1.31 8.81
C ILE A 33 9.07 1.89 10.20
N GLU A 34 10.34 1.79 10.62
CA GLU A 34 10.84 2.40 11.86
C GLU A 34 10.79 3.93 11.85
N GLN A 35 10.67 4.57 10.69
CA GLN A 35 10.52 6.02 10.57
C GLN A 35 9.07 6.49 10.73
N VAL A 36 8.09 5.59 10.60
CA VAL A 36 6.66 5.91 10.72
C VAL A 36 6.35 6.30 12.16
N ARG A 37 5.58 7.37 12.34
CA ARG A 37 5.19 7.87 13.66
C ARG A 37 3.69 7.84 13.84
N VAL A 38 3.26 7.82 15.10
CA VAL A 38 1.85 8.01 15.45
C VAL A 38 1.36 9.34 14.88
N GLY A 39 0.25 9.31 14.16
CA GLY A 39 -0.33 10.47 13.46
C GLY A 39 0.01 10.55 11.97
N ASP A 40 0.94 9.73 11.47
CA ASP A 40 1.18 9.59 10.03
C ASP A 40 0.03 8.85 9.33
N VAL A 41 -0.10 9.07 8.03
CA VAL A 41 -1.15 8.47 7.20
C VAL A 41 -0.57 7.39 6.29
N LEU A 42 -1.15 6.19 6.34
CA LEU A 42 -0.81 5.07 5.46
C LEU A 42 -1.83 4.97 4.33
N VAL A 43 -1.38 5.04 3.07
CA VAL A 43 -2.19 4.89 1.86
C VAL A 43 -1.89 3.55 1.23
N PHE A 44 -2.88 2.68 1.11
CA PHE A 44 -2.68 1.31 0.61
C PHE A 44 -2.95 1.19 -0.90
N TYR A 45 -1.91 0.85 -1.65
CA TYR A 45 -2.02 0.41 -3.03
C TYR A 45 -2.06 -1.12 -3.10
N VAL A 46 -3.23 -1.67 -3.47
CA VAL A 46 -3.46 -3.12 -3.54
C VAL A 46 -3.20 -3.62 -4.96
N LYS A 47 -2.05 -4.28 -5.17
CA LYS A 47 -1.67 -4.92 -6.43
C LYS A 47 -2.31 -6.31 -6.60
N PRO A 48 -2.53 -6.78 -7.83
CA PRO A 48 -2.68 -6.00 -9.04
C PRO A 48 -4.15 -5.58 -9.19
N LYS A 49 -4.43 -4.30 -9.43
CA LYS A 49 -5.51 -3.98 -10.38
C LYS A 49 -4.80 -3.80 -11.72
N ARG A 50 -4.85 -4.87 -12.55
CA ARG A 50 -4.16 -4.95 -13.84
C ARG A 50 -4.42 -3.69 -14.67
N ILE A 51 -3.39 -3.16 -15.33
CA ILE A 51 -3.58 -2.35 -16.53
C ILE A 51 -3.91 -3.34 -17.65
N CYS A 52 -5.14 -3.29 -18.15
CA CYS A 52 -5.68 -4.28 -19.08
C CYS A 52 -5.54 -3.89 -20.56
N GLY A 53 -5.05 -2.69 -20.86
CA GLY A 53 -4.83 -2.20 -22.22
C GLY A 53 -4.77 -0.69 -22.29
N ILE A 54 -4.27 -0.19 -23.42
CA ILE A 54 -4.29 1.22 -23.82
C ILE A 54 -4.97 1.24 -25.18
N PHE A 55 -6.00 2.07 -25.33
CA PHE A 55 -6.76 2.21 -26.57
C PHE A 55 -6.78 3.67 -27.00
N GLU A 56 -6.74 3.89 -28.31
CA GLU A 56 -6.95 5.19 -28.93
C GLU A 56 -8.42 5.32 -29.33
N VAL A 57 -8.99 6.52 -29.17
CA VAL A 57 -10.41 6.77 -29.49
C VAL A 57 -10.58 6.75 -31.01
N ALA A 58 -11.41 5.82 -31.50
CA ALA A 58 -11.60 5.59 -32.93
C ALA A 58 -12.80 6.33 -33.54
N SER A 59 -13.72 6.86 -32.72
CA SER A 59 -14.90 7.64 -33.15
C SER A 59 -15.58 8.32 -31.97
#